data_AF-A0A960KAY9-F1
#
_entry.id   AF-A0A960KAY9-F1
#
_cell.length_a   1.000
_cell.length_b   1.000
_cell.length_c   1.000
_cell.angle_alpha   90.00
_cell.angle_beta   90.00
_cell.angle_gamma   90.00
#
_symmetry.space_group_name_H-M   'P 1'
#
loop_
_entity.id
_entity.type
_entity.pdbx_description
1 polymer ?
#
loop_
_entity_poly.entity_id
_entity_poly.type
_entity_poly.pdbx_seq_one_letter_code
_entity_poly.pdbx_strand_id
1 'polypeptide(L)'
;MTTAPTSNEPSTEVGLDRVPASGGRAGGGRRIDTSDADLVTRVRRGPLGRAATDGAKRALRAYGVATAGRRRGPELIVAGAKRGGTTSLWKYLHDHPGVLPTFPRAEQIKGTYFFDEEWHRGERWYRSHFPTDHQRAKAADRLGYEPVAFEASPYYLFHPHAPARAHQVVPGALIVAVLRDPVERAFSHWKERRNHTEPLPFAEAIAAEAERTGGEEARMLADPTVISPAHRHQTYVAQSRYAPMLERWFDAFGRDQVLVTAAEEFYADPQ
;
A
#
# COMPACT_ATOMS: atom_id res chain seq x y z
N MET A 1 -63.75 13.30 9.23
CA MET A 1 -64.54 13.11 10.47
C MET A 1 -63.77 12.12 11.33
N THR A 2 -62.97 12.58 12.31
CA THR A 2 -63.35 12.75 13.74
C THR A 2 -63.19 11.38 14.44
N THR A 3 -62.32 11.12 15.43
CA THR A 3 -61.67 11.95 16.49
C THR A 3 -60.53 11.17 17.15
N ALA A 4 -59.57 11.90 17.72
CA ALA A 4 -58.56 11.43 18.69
C ALA A 4 -59.18 11.05 20.06
N PRO A 5 -58.38 10.55 21.01
CA PRO A 5 -57.91 11.48 22.04
C PRO A 5 -56.46 11.28 22.52
N THR A 6 -55.93 12.35 23.09
CA THR A 6 -54.66 12.55 23.80
C THR A 6 -54.75 12.18 25.28
N SER A 7 -53.64 11.78 25.90
CA SER A 7 -53.33 12.12 27.29
C SER A 7 -51.83 12.03 27.58
N ASN A 8 -51.41 12.83 28.56
CA ASN A 8 -50.10 13.38 28.85
C ASN A 8 -49.46 12.69 30.08
N GLU A 9 -48.13 12.50 30.09
CA GLU A 9 -47.09 12.49 31.18
C GLU A 9 -47.39 11.99 32.63
N PRO A 10 -46.41 11.58 33.50
CA PRO A 10 -45.03 12.10 33.62
C PRO A 10 -43.89 11.10 34.01
N SER A 11 -42.67 11.64 34.02
CA SER A 11 -41.40 11.08 34.51
C SER A 11 -41.29 11.08 36.06
N THR A 12 -40.64 10.07 36.67
CA THR A 12 -39.82 10.25 37.90
C THR A 12 -38.93 9.04 38.21
N GLU A 13 -37.74 9.34 38.71
CA GLU A 13 -36.63 8.46 39.12
C GLU A 13 -36.99 7.47 40.25
N VAL A 14 -36.29 6.32 40.29
CA VAL A 14 -35.91 5.66 41.56
C VAL A 14 -34.52 5.05 41.42
N GLY A 15 -33.56 5.60 42.17
CA GLY A 15 -32.27 4.96 42.43
C GLY A 15 -32.37 3.94 43.56
N LEU A 16 -31.51 2.93 43.54
CA LEU A 16 -31.24 2.07 44.70
C LEU A 16 -29.75 1.72 44.77
N ASP A 17 -29.19 2.10 45.91
CA ASP A 17 -27.83 1.88 46.42
C ASP A 17 -27.52 0.42 46.79
N ARG A 18 -26.22 0.17 47.07
CA ARG A 18 -25.54 -0.87 47.91
C ARG A 18 -24.67 -1.86 47.12
N VAL A 19 -23.46 -2.30 47.53
CA VAL A 19 -22.55 -2.16 48.70
C VAL A 19 -21.18 -2.78 48.28
N PRO A 20 -20.04 -2.47 48.92
CA PRO A 20 -18.69 -2.76 48.39
C PRO A 20 -18.11 -4.12 48.83
N ALA A 21 -17.10 -4.62 48.12
CA ALA A 21 -16.19 -5.66 48.62
C ALA A 21 -14.78 -5.53 48.03
N SER A 22 -13.82 -5.44 48.96
CA SER A 22 -12.37 -5.47 48.80
C SER A 22 -11.83 -6.79 48.24
N GLY A 23 -10.72 -6.72 47.49
CA GLY A 23 -9.88 -7.88 47.19
C GLY A 23 -8.65 -7.52 46.39
N GLY A 24 -7.50 -7.37 47.05
CA GLY A 24 -6.24 -7.00 46.42
C GLY A 24 -5.59 -8.12 45.61
N ARG A 25 -4.74 -7.73 44.67
CA ARG A 25 -3.58 -8.51 44.22
C ARG A 25 -2.42 -7.58 43.90
N ALA A 26 -1.31 -7.79 44.59
CA ALA A 26 -0.01 -7.24 44.26
C ALA A 26 0.51 -7.89 42.97
N GLY A 27 1.09 -7.08 42.08
CA GLY A 27 1.82 -7.53 40.90
C GLY A 27 2.70 -6.40 40.41
N GLY A 28 4.00 -6.49 40.68
CA GLY A 28 4.98 -5.44 40.41
C GLY A 28 5.04 -5.04 38.93
N GLY A 29 4.49 -3.87 38.61
CA GLY A 29 4.77 -3.19 37.37
C GLY A 29 6.10 -2.47 37.48
N ARG A 30 7.15 -3.00 36.84
CA ARG A 30 8.30 -2.17 36.46
C ARG A 30 7.75 -1.05 35.58
N ARG A 31 7.71 0.19 36.09
CA ARG A 31 7.49 1.37 35.26
C ARG A 31 8.65 1.41 34.26
N ILE A 32 8.37 1.09 33.00
CA ILE A 32 9.28 1.39 31.91
C ILE A 32 9.31 2.92 31.85
N ASP A 33 10.46 3.50 32.14
CA ASP A 33 10.66 4.95 32.02
C ASP A 33 10.58 5.34 30.54
N THR A 34 9.42 5.86 30.12
CA THR A 34 9.19 6.35 28.76
C THR A 34 9.70 7.78 28.56
N SER A 35 10.25 8.43 29.59
CA SER A 35 10.68 9.83 29.52
C SER A 35 11.84 10.05 28.54
N ASP A 36 12.79 9.12 28.50
CA ASP A 36 13.92 9.14 27.55
C ASP A 36 13.47 8.88 26.11
N ALA A 37 12.53 7.95 25.90
CA ALA A 37 11.93 7.71 24.59
C ALA A 37 11.17 8.94 24.08
N ASP A 38 10.47 9.64 24.97
CA ASP A 38 9.76 10.88 24.67
C ASP A 38 10.70 12.05 24.39
N LEU A 39 11.85 12.12 25.07
CA LEU A 39 12.86 13.15 24.88
C LEU A 39 13.60 12.99 23.54
N VAL A 40 14.04 11.77 23.23
CA VAL A 40 14.68 11.43 21.94
C VAL A 40 13.70 11.66 20.79
N THR A 41 12.42 11.32 20.97
CA THR A 41 11.37 11.57 19.98
C THR A 41 11.11 13.06 19.79
N ARG A 42 11.13 13.86 20.87
CA ARG A 42 11.01 15.33 20.79
C ARG A 42 12.19 15.98 20.10
N VAL A 43 13.42 15.59 20.44
CA VAL A 43 14.66 16.10 19.82
C VAL A 43 14.69 15.78 18.32
N ARG A 44 14.30 14.56 17.93
CA ARG A 44 14.19 14.16 16.52
C ARG A 44 13.11 14.93 15.75
N ARG A 45 12.01 15.32 16.42
CA ARG A 45 10.91 16.10 15.84
C ARG A 45 11.18 17.61 15.79
N GLY A 46 12.18 18.11 16.51
CA GLY A 46 12.63 19.50 16.45
C GLY A 46 13.26 19.86 15.09
N PRO A 47 13.43 21.15 14.77
CA PRO A 47 13.92 21.61 13.47
C PRO A 47 15.29 21.02 13.10
N LEU A 48 16.21 20.98 14.06
CA LEU A 48 17.56 20.40 13.90
C LEU A 48 17.51 18.87 13.68
N GLY A 49 16.63 18.16 14.42
CA GLY A 49 16.44 16.71 14.26
C GLY A 49 15.81 16.34 12.91
N ARG A 50 14.89 17.17 12.40
CA ARG A 50 14.32 17.02 11.06
C ARG A 50 15.37 17.25 9.98
N ALA A 51 16.12 18.35 10.06
CA ALA A 51 17.19 18.66 9.11
C ALA A 51 18.27 17.56 9.04
N ALA A 52 18.66 17.02 10.20
CA ALA A 52 19.59 15.90 10.28
C ALA A 52 19.00 14.62 9.67
N THR A 53 17.75 14.29 9.97
CA THR A 53 17.05 13.12 9.39
C THR A 53 16.95 13.23 7.87
N ASP A 54 16.63 14.42 7.35
CA ASP A 54 16.52 14.66 5.92
C ASP A 54 17.88 14.62 5.23
N GLY A 55 18.94 15.12 5.89
CA GLY A 55 20.31 14.98 5.44
C GLY A 55 20.72 13.51 5.32
N ALA A 56 20.43 12.70 6.34
CA ALA A 56 20.71 11.26 6.33
C ALA A 56 19.93 10.53 5.21
N LYS A 57 18.65 10.84 5.02
CA LYS A 57 17.86 10.30 3.90
C LYS A 57 18.45 10.66 2.55
N ARG A 58 18.82 11.93 2.34
CA ARG A 58 19.47 12.37 1.09
C ARG A 58 20.78 11.62 0.84
N ALA A 59 21.61 11.45 1.85
CA ALA A 59 22.86 10.71 1.74
C ALA A 59 22.61 9.23 1.40
N LEU A 60 21.65 8.57 2.06
CA LEU A 60 21.27 7.19 1.75
C LEU A 60 20.72 7.04 0.32
N ARG A 61 19.91 7.99 -0.15
CA ARG A 61 19.39 8.02 -1.52
C ARG A 61 20.51 8.20 -2.54
N ALA A 62 21.42 9.14 -2.30
CA ALA A 62 22.59 9.35 -3.15
C ALA A 62 23.48 8.10 -3.21
N TYR A 63 23.71 7.46 -2.06
CA TYR A 63 24.41 6.17 -1.99
C TYR A 63 23.69 5.07 -2.77
N GLY A 64 22.38 4.97 -2.64
CA GLY A 64 21.55 4.03 -3.40
C GLY A 64 21.75 4.19 -4.91
N VAL A 65 21.63 5.43 -5.41
CA VAL A 65 21.80 5.74 -6.85
C VAL A 65 23.25 5.52 -7.30
N ALA A 66 24.24 5.91 -6.49
CA ALA A 66 25.65 5.68 -6.79
C ALA A 66 25.98 4.18 -6.91
N THR A 67 25.29 3.35 -6.13
CA THR A 67 25.46 1.88 -6.12
C THR A 67 24.48 1.13 -7.04
N ALA A 68 23.65 1.82 -7.82
CA ALA A 68 22.61 1.21 -8.66
C ALA A 68 23.14 0.18 -9.67
N GLY A 69 24.37 0.36 -10.17
CA GLY A 69 24.99 -0.60 -11.10
C GLY A 69 25.38 -1.94 -10.48
N ARG A 70 25.31 -2.07 -9.15
CA ARG A 70 25.55 -3.31 -8.38
C ARG A 70 24.26 -3.85 -7.75
N ARG A 71 23.11 -3.43 -8.28
CA ARG A 71 21.78 -3.76 -7.78
C ARG A 71 20.96 -4.28 -8.96
N ARG A 72 20.56 -5.55 -8.91
CA ARG A 72 19.54 -6.08 -9.82
C ARG A 72 18.12 -5.73 -9.34
N GLY A 73 17.16 -5.72 -10.26
CA GLY A 73 15.75 -5.48 -9.97
C GLY A 73 15.11 -6.55 -9.07
N PRO A 74 13.84 -6.37 -8.67
CA PRO A 74 13.12 -7.36 -7.89
C PRO A 74 12.76 -8.57 -8.74
N GLU A 75 12.66 -9.71 -8.06
CA GLU A 75 12.16 -10.97 -8.63
C GLU A 75 10.62 -11.04 -8.59
N LEU A 76 9.97 -10.18 -7.80
CA LEU A 76 8.53 -10.16 -7.58
C LEU A 76 7.96 -8.73 -7.57
N ILE A 77 6.84 -8.49 -8.25
CA ILE A 77 6.08 -7.25 -8.18
C ILE A 77 4.64 -7.55 -7.77
N VAL A 78 4.21 -7.03 -6.63
CA VAL A 78 2.79 -7.02 -6.25
C VAL A 78 2.14 -5.80 -6.91
N ALA A 79 1.63 -6.02 -8.12
CA ALA A 79 1.12 -4.95 -8.99
C ALA A 79 -0.24 -4.41 -8.54
N GLY A 80 -1.01 -5.17 -7.78
CA GLY A 80 -2.37 -4.77 -7.40
C GLY A 80 -3.13 -5.85 -6.65
N ALA A 81 -4.41 -5.64 -6.40
CA ALA A 81 -5.20 -4.46 -6.76
C ALA A 81 -5.17 -3.38 -5.65
N LYS A 82 -5.37 -2.11 -6.02
CA LYS A 82 -5.59 -1.04 -5.05
C LYS A 82 -6.81 -1.38 -4.19
N ARG A 83 -6.61 -1.38 -2.86
CA ARG A 83 -7.59 -1.82 -1.85
C ARG A 83 -7.96 -3.32 -1.88
N GLY A 84 -7.18 -4.14 -2.59
CA GLY A 84 -7.31 -5.60 -2.63
C GLY A 84 -6.36 -6.33 -1.67
N GLY A 85 -5.99 -5.76 -0.51
CA GLY A 85 -5.19 -6.48 0.48
C GLY A 85 -3.67 -6.51 0.29
N THR A 86 -3.13 -5.87 -0.75
CA THR A 86 -1.68 -5.79 -1.04
C THR A 86 -0.80 -5.30 0.12
N THR A 87 -1.32 -4.49 1.05
CA THR A 87 -0.53 -4.05 2.23
C THR A 87 -0.33 -5.19 3.22
N SER A 88 -1.32 -6.05 3.42
CA SER A 88 -1.19 -7.22 4.28
C SER A 88 -0.21 -8.22 3.66
N LEU A 89 -0.36 -8.52 2.37
CA LEU A 89 0.59 -9.36 1.64
C LEU A 89 2.02 -8.80 1.70
N TRP A 90 2.18 -7.49 1.49
CA TRP A 90 3.51 -6.86 1.61
C TRP A 90 4.11 -7.05 3.01
N LYS A 91 3.34 -6.96 4.08
CA LYS A 91 3.86 -7.18 5.44
C LYS A 91 4.34 -8.62 5.64
N TYR A 92 3.54 -9.62 5.24
CA TYR A 92 3.94 -11.02 5.40
C TYR A 92 5.18 -11.36 4.57
N LEU A 93 5.25 -10.88 3.33
CA LEU A 93 6.45 -11.03 2.52
C LEU A 93 7.64 -10.30 3.14
N HIS A 94 7.46 -9.08 3.65
CA HIS A 94 8.53 -8.30 4.27
C HIS A 94 9.14 -8.99 5.50
N ASP A 95 8.35 -9.76 6.23
CA ASP A 95 8.78 -10.48 7.44
C ASP A 95 9.41 -11.84 7.13
N HIS A 96 9.26 -12.36 5.90
CA HIS A 96 9.83 -13.65 5.52
C HIS A 96 11.37 -13.58 5.40
N PRO A 97 12.13 -14.53 5.99
CA PRO A 97 13.60 -14.47 6.06
C PRO A 97 14.29 -14.54 4.70
N GLY A 98 13.66 -15.20 3.73
CA GLY A 98 14.11 -15.29 2.33
C GLY A 98 13.77 -14.08 1.46
N VAL A 99 13.07 -13.08 2.01
CA VAL A 99 12.68 -11.88 1.29
C VAL A 99 13.50 -10.70 1.78
N LEU A 100 14.22 -10.06 0.86
CA LEU A 100 15.01 -8.88 1.15
C LEU A 100 14.15 -7.62 0.98
N PRO A 101 14.16 -6.73 1.98
CA PRO A 101 13.39 -5.50 1.91
C PRO A 101 14.00 -4.52 0.91
N THR A 102 13.18 -3.58 0.46
CA THR A 102 13.67 -2.41 -0.27
C THR A 102 14.69 -1.62 0.57
N PHE A 103 15.70 -1.10 -0.10
CA PHE A 103 16.70 -0.20 0.47
C PHE A 103 16.22 1.27 0.45
N PRO A 104 16.49 2.03 1.52
CA PRO A 104 17.02 1.57 2.81
C PRO A 104 15.92 0.90 3.65
N ARG A 105 16.25 -0.21 4.34
CA ARG A 105 15.27 -0.99 5.15
C ARG A 105 14.52 -0.12 6.16
N ALA A 106 15.18 0.88 6.74
CA ALA A 106 14.62 1.78 7.74
C ALA A 106 13.45 2.65 7.20
N GLU A 107 13.34 2.85 5.89
CA GLU A 107 12.24 3.60 5.29
C GLU A 107 10.96 2.76 5.08
N GLN A 108 11.03 1.42 5.20
CA GLN A 108 9.89 0.52 5.03
C GLN A 108 9.07 0.83 3.76
N ILE A 109 9.78 1.01 2.64
CA ILE A 109 9.18 1.41 1.38
C ILE A 109 8.34 0.25 0.86
N LYS A 110 7.02 0.46 0.73
CA LYS A 110 6.10 -0.56 0.22
C LYS A 110 6.24 -0.75 -1.28
N GLY A 111 6.17 0.35 -2.02
CA GLY A 111 6.23 0.37 -3.48
C GLY A 111 7.03 1.58 -3.93
N THR A 112 7.75 1.44 -5.03
CA THR A 112 8.59 2.50 -5.59
C THR A 112 7.80 3.49 -6.43
N TYR A 113 6.60 3.12 -6.92
CA TYR A 113 5.83 3.91 -7.88
C TYR A 113 6.62 4.24 -9.17
N PHE A 114 7.65 3.44 -9.48
CA PHE A 114 8.46 3.60 -10.68
C PHE A 114 7.70 3.39 -11.99
N PHE A 115 6.91 2.32 -12.13
CA PHE A 115 6.23 2.02 -13.39
C PHE A 115 4.96 2.87 -13.65
N ASP A 116 4.54 3.70 -12.68
CA ASP A 116 3.49 4.69 -12.82
C ASP A 116 4.03 6.14 -12.79
N GLU A 117 4.16 6.76 -11.61
CA GLU A 117 4.40 8.19 -11.43
C GLU A 117 5.89 8.58 -11.53
N GLU A 118 6.78 7.68 -11.13
CA GLU A 118 8.21 7.96 -10.98
C GLU A 118 9.06 7.45 -12.15
N TRP A 119 8.43 7.09 -13.28
CA TRP A 119 9.10 6.58 -14.48
C TRP A 119 10.20 7.50 -14.99
N HIS A 120 9.94 8.81 -14.93
CA HIS A 120 10.85 9.87 -15.37
C HIS A 120 12.20 9.89 -14.62
N ARG A 121 12.30 9.24 -13.45
CA ARG A 121 13.55 9.17 -12.67
C ARG A 121 14.56 8.17 -13.22
N GLY A 122 14.14 7.31 -14.15
CA GLY A 122 14.98 6.35 -14.84
C GLY A 122 15.39 5.13 -13.99
N GLU A 123 15.90 4.12 -14.68
CA GLU A 123 16.15 2.80 -14.10
C GLU A 123 17.20 2.80 -12.98
N ARG A 124 18.21 3.69 -13.03
CA ARG A 124 19.19 3.81 -11.93
C ARG A 124 18.51 4.22 -10.62
N TRP A 125 17.50 5.08 -10.68
CA TRP A 125 16.72 5.45 -9.51
C TRP A 125 15.89 4.27 -9.02
N TYR A 126 15.24 3.52 -9.92
CA TYR A 126 14.50 2.32 -9.56
C TYR A 126 15.37 1.29 -8.85
N ARG A 127 16.49 0.89 -9.47
CA ARG A 127 17.47 -0.08 -8.93
C ARG A 127 18.05 0.33 -7.58
N SER A 128 18.11 1.63 -7.28
CA SER A 128 18.59 2.13 -5.99
C SER A 128 17.78 1.65 -4.78
N HIS A 129 16.54 1.19 -5.01
CA HIS A 129 15.64 0.67 -3.98
C HIS A 129 15.83 -0.80 -3.66
N PHE A 130 16.70 -1.54 -4.35
CA PHE A 130 16.84 -2.99 -4.14
C PHE A 130 18.21 -3.34 -3.55
N PRO A 131 18.36 -4.45 -2.82
CA PRO A 131 19.64 -4.85 -2.24
C PRO A 131 20.75 -4.97 -3.29
N THR A 132 22.00 -4.71 -2.89
CA THR A 132 23.15 -4.96 -3.76
C THR A 132 23.37 -6.45 -3.96
N ASP A 133 24.05 -6.82 -5.04
CA ASP A 133 24.36 -8.23 -5.33
C ASP A 133 25.20 -8.88 -4.21
N HIS A 134 26.09 -8.10 -3.59
CA HIS A 134 26.81 -8.55 -2.39
C HIS A 134 25.89 -8.80 -1.18
N GLN A 135 24.89 -7.94 -0.97
CA GLN A 135 23.91 -8.16 0.11
C GLN A 135 23.06 -9.42 -0.17
N ARG A 136 22.72 -9.67 -1.43
CA ARG A 136 22.01 -10.89 -1.86
C ARG A 136 22.86 -12.14 -1.64
N ALA A 137 24.10 -12.16 -2.11
CA ALA A 137 25.03 -13.28 -1.93
C ALA A 137 25.23 -13.63 -0.45
N LYS A 138 25.49 -12.62 0.40
CA LYS A 138 25.63 -12.83 1.84
C LYS A 138 24.35 -13.40 2.48
N ALA A 139 23.18 -12.97 2.01
CA ALA A 139 21.92 -13.52 2.48
C ALA A 139 21.71 -14.95 2.00
N ALA A 140 22.07 -15.26 0.75
CA ALA A 140 22.01 -16.60 0.19
C ALA A 140 22.90 -17.59 0.97
N ASP A 141 24.16 -17.22 1.25
CA ASP A 141 25.09 -18.03 2.04
C ASP A 141 24.53 -18.38 3.42
N ARG A 142 23.82 -17.41 4.04
CA ARG A 142 23.20 -17.60 5.36
C ARG A 142 21.94 -18.47 5.31
N LEU A 143 21.16 -18.35 4.24
CA LEU A 143 19.86 -19.03 4.10
C LEU A 143 19.97 -20.42 3.49
N GLY A 144 21.05 -20.69 2.74
CA GLY A 144 21.20 -21.91 1.94
C GLY A 144 20.41 -21.92 0.63
N TYR A 145 19.79 -20.80 0.25
CA TYR A 145 19.04 -20.63 -1.00
C TYR A 145 19.02 -19.16 -1.42
N GLU A 146 18.73 -18.90 -2.71
CA GLU A 146 18.72 -17.54 -3.25
C GLU A 146 17.54 -16.73 -2.71
N PRO A 147 17.78 -15.56 -2.10
CA PRO A 147 16.72 -14.72 -1.58
C PRO A 147 16.10 -13.85 -2.69
N VAL A 148 14.84 -13.46 -2.49
CA VAL A 148 14.08 -12.62 -3.43
C VAL A 148 13.93 -11.21 -2.90
N ALA A 149 13.89 -10.21 -3.78
CA ALA A 149 13.45 -8.86 -3.47
C ALA A 149 12.14 -8.57 -4.20
N PHE A 150 11.36 -7.65 -3.65
CA PHE A 150 10.05 -7.33 -4.18
C PHE A 150 9.65 -5.88 -3.93
N GLU A 151 8.62 -5.43 -4.64
CA GLU A 151 7.89 -4.20 -4.33
C GLU A 151 6.38 -4.42 -4.45
N ALA A 152 5.59 -3.52 -3.86
CA ALA A 152 4.13 -3.54 -3.92
C ALA A 152 3.56 -2.14 -4.23
N SER A 153 3.17 -1.92 -5.48
CA SER A 153 2.65 -0.66 -6.00
C SER A 153 1.27 -0.90 -6.62
N PRO A 154 0.18 -0.86 -5.84
CA PRO A 154 -1.10 -1.48 -6.23
C PRO A 154 -1.84 -0.84 -7.41
N TYR A 155 -1.40 0.34 -7.83
CA TYR A 155 -1.95 1.04 -8.99
C TYR A 155 -1.33 0.55 -10.31
N TYR A 156 -0.19 -0.15 -10.27
CA TYR A 156 0.42 -0.74 -11.46
C TYR A 156 -0.56 -1.63 -12.20
N LEU A 157 -1.36 -2.43 -11.47
CA LEU A 157 -2.33 -3.33 -12.09
C LEU A 157 -3.22 -2.59 -13.08
N PHE A 158 -3.67 -1.37 -12.75
CA PHE A 158 -4.58 -0.58 -13.57
C PHE A 158 -3.88 0.45 -14.49
N HIS A 159 -2.67 0.92 -14.15
CA HIS A 159 -1.98 1.94 -14.92
C HIS A 159 -1.65 1.47 -16.36
N PRO A 160 -2.01 2.24 -17.41
CA PRO A 160 -1.95 1.75 -18.79
C PRO A 160 -0.54 1.40 -19.27
N HIS A 161 0.49 2.14 -18.84
CA HIS A 161 1.88 1.88 -19.25
C HIS A 161 2.64 0.93 -18.33
N ALA A 162 2.10 0.59 -17.15
CA ALA A 162 2.87 -0.14 -16.15
C ALA A 162 3.30 -1.55 -16.61
N PRO A 163 2.46 -2.37 -17.29
CA PRO A 163 2.88 -3.68 -17.78
C PRO A 163 4.08 -3.61 -18.72
N ALA A 164 4.00 -2.75 -19.75
CA ALA A 164 5.07 -2.61 -20.75
C ALA A 164 6.38 -2.07 -20.12
N ARG A 165 6.27 -1.07 -19.23
CA ARG A 165 7.43 -0.52 -18.51
C ARG A 165 8.07 -1.54 -17.58
N ALA A 166 7.25 -2.34 -16.87
CA ALA A 166 7.74 -3.40 -16.00
C ALA A 166 8.47 -4.47 -16.81
N HIS A 167 7.89 -4.93 -17.93
CA HIS A 167 8.51 -5.93 -18.78
C HIS A 167 9.83 -5.44 -19.40
N GLN A 168 9.90 -4.16 -19.79
CA GLN A 168 11.13 -3.55 -20.30
C GLN A 168 12.29 -3.61 -19.29
N VAL A 169 12.00 -3.45 -17.99
CA VAL A 169 13.03 -3.27 -16.95
C VAL A 169 13.32 -4.56 -16.17
N VAL A 170 12.30 -5.38 -15.94
CA VAL A 170 12.39 -6.65 -15.21
C VAL A 170 11.53 -7.74 -15.86
N PRO A 171 11.88 -8.18 -17.08
CA PRO A 171 11.07 -9.15 -17.84
C PRO A 171 10.91 -10.50 -17.13
N GLY A 172 11.88 -10.88 -16.29
CA GLY A 172 11.84 -12.12 -15.51
C GLY A 172 11.13 -12.01 -14.15
N ALA A 173 10.53 -10.88 -13.81
CA ALA A 173 9.79 -10.75 -12.56
C ALA A 173 8.50 -11.57 -12.58
N LEU A 174 8.13 -12.13 -11.44
CA LEU A 174 6.78 -12.65 -11.21
C LEU A 174 5.86 -11.49 -10.81
N ILE A 175 4.69 -11.45 -11.42
CA ILE A 175 3.67 -10.44 -11.16
C ILE A 175 2.58 -11.05 -10.29
N VAL A 176 2.22 -10.36 -9.21
CA VAL A 176 1.14 -10.78 -8.31
C VAL A 176 0.01 -9.77 -8.34
N ALA A 177 -1.18 -10.25 -8.68
CA ALA A 177 -2.44 -9.52 -8.59
C ALA A 177 -3.33 -10.13 -7.50
N VAL A 178 -3.44 -9.45 -6.36
CA VAL A 178 -4.35 -9.77 -5.26
C VAL A 178 -5.67 -9.03 -5.49
N LEU A 179 -6.67 -9.77 -5.93
CA LEU A 179 -8.01 -9.25 -6.20
C LEU A 179 -8.86 -9.27 -4.94
N ARG A 180 -10.02 -8.63 -4.98
CA ARG A 180 -11.03 -8.65 -3.91
C ARG A 180 -12.39 -8.69 -4.60
N ASP A 181 -13.47 -9.01 -3.89
CA ASP A 181 -14.81 -8.72 -4.39
C ASP A 181 -14.86 -7.29 -4.98
N PRO A 182 -15.29 -7.14 -6.25
CA PRO A 182 -15.17 -5.88 -6.98
C PRO A 182 -16.02 -4.76 -6.37
N VAL A 183 -17.15 -5.09 -5.73
CA VAL A 183 -18.05 -4.13 -5.06
C VAL A 183 -17.40 -3.65 -3.77
N GLU A 184 -16.93 -4.57 -2.94
CA GLU A 184 -16.23 -4.25 -1.70
C GLU A 184 -14.94 -3.47 -1.96
N ARG A 185 -14.20 -3.80 -3.02
CA ARG A 185 -12.99 -3.07 -3.42
C ARG A 185 -13.32 -1.64 -3.84
N ALA A 186 -14.36 -1.44 -4.65
CA ALA A 186 -14.82 -0.12 -5.06
C ALA A 186 -15.23 0.73 -3.86
N PHE A 187 -16.04 0.17 -2.94
CA PHE A 187 -16.45 0.85 -1.72
C PHE A 187 -15.25 1.19 -0.82
N SER A 188 -14.29 0.28 -0.65
CA SER A 188 -13.07 0.52 0.12
C SER A 188 -12.19 1.60 -0.50
N HIS A 189 -12.15 1.69 -1.85
CA HIS A 189 -11.45 2.75 -2.56
C HIS A 189 -12.12 4.11 -2.34
N TRP A 190 -13.43 4.18 -2.52
CA TRP A 190 -14.19 5.38 -2.19
C TRP A 190 -14.00 5.81 -0.75
N LYS A 191 -14.11 4.89 0.22
CA LYS A 191 -13.93 5.20 1.65
C LYS A 191 -12.53 5.74 1.95
N GLU A 192 -11.50 5.19 1.32
CA GLU A 192 -10.14 5.74 1.42
C GLU A 192 -10.09 7.16 0.86
N ARG A 193 -10.65 7.42 -0.32
CA ARG A 193 -10.67 8.76 -0.91
C ARG A 193 -11.55 9.74 -0.14
N ARG A 194 -12.64 9.29 0.46
CA ARG A 194 -13.56 10.12 1.26
C ARG A 194 -12.85 10.76 2.45
N ASN A 195 -11.88 10.07 3.03
CA ASN A 195 -11.04 10.58 4.11
C ASN A 195 -9.94 11.55 3.65
N HIS A 196 -9.77 11.76 2.33
CA HIS A 196 -8.69 12.59 1.78
C HIS A 196 -9.20 13.66 0.82
N THR A 197 -9.85 13.28 -0.27
CA THR A 197 -10.17 14.19 -1.39
C THR A 197 -11.54 13.99 -2.04
N GLU A 198 -12.29 12.95 -1.74
CA GLU A 198 -13.59 12.69 -2.39
C GLU A 198 -14.72 13.41 -1.65
N PRO A 199 -15.37 14.43 -2.27
CA PRO A 199 -16.48 15.14 -1.65
C PRO A 199 -17.81 14.37 -1.72
N LEU A 200 -18.00 13.49 -2.71
CA LEU A 200 -19.30 12.89 -3.00
C LEU A 200 -19.58 11.64 -2.14
N PRO A 201 -20.85 11.40 -1.76
CA PRO A 201 -21.31 10.09 -1.27
C PRO A 201 -21.03 8.98 -2.29
N PHE A 202 -20.99 7.71 -1.83
CA PHE A 202 -20.55 6.59 -2.65
C PHE A 202 -21.32 6.44 -3.98
N ALA A 203 -22.65 6.48 -3.93
CA ALA A 203 -23.49 6.32 -5.12
C ALA A 203 -23.28 7.47 -6.13
N GLU A 204 -23.20 8.72 -5.64
CA GLU A 204 -22.94 9.90 -6.47
C GLU A 204 -21.52 9.88 -7.06
N ALA A 205 -20.53 9.42 -6.28
CA ALA A 205 -19.16 9.29 -6.74
C ALA A 205 -19.05 8.30 -7.90
N ILE A 206 -19.75 7.16 -7.83
CA ILE A 206 -19.81 6.19 -8.93
C ILE A 206 -20.55 6.79 -10.14
N ALA A 207 -21.69 7.46 -9.93
CA ALA A 207 -22.44 8.07 -11.02
C ALA A 207 -21.61 9.12 -11.78
N ALA A 208 -20.79 9.89 -11.07
CA ALA A 208 -19.91 10.91 -11.64
C ALA A 208 -18.57 10.35 -12.17
N GLU A 209 -18.27 9.05 -12.02
CA GLU A 209 -16.97 8.49 -12.39
C GLU A 209 -16.67 8.64 -13.88
N ALA A 210 -17.63 8.30 -14.75
CA ALA A 210 -17.44 8.32 -16.20
C ALA A 210 -17.17 9.74 -16.72
N GLU A 211 -17.87 10.74 -16.19
CA GLU A 211 -17.66 12.15 -16.52
C GLU A 211 -16.28 12.63 -16.04
N ARG A 212 -15.92 12.35 -14.79
CA ARG A 212 -14.67 12.83 -14.17
C ARG A 212 -13.41 12.19 -14.74
N THR A 213 -13.52 11.00 -15.31
CA THR A 213 -12.37 10.20 -15.77
C THR A 213 -12.36 9.98 -17.28
N GLY A 214 -13.39 10.45 -17.99
CA GLY A 214 -13.52 10.33 -19.42
C GLY A 214 -12.30 10.88 -20.17
N GLY A 215 -11.70 10.06 -21.03
CA GLY A 215 -10.54 10.43 -21.83
C GLY A 215 -9.20 10.43 -21.10
N GLU A 216 -9.15 10.26 -19.78
CA GLU A 216 -7.89 10.32 -19.04
C GLU A 216 -6.92 9.18 -19.39
N GLU A 217 -7.42 7.96 -19.60
CA GLU A 217 -6.56 6.84 -20.06
C GLU A 217 -6.01 7.12 -21.45
N ALA A 218 -6.83 7.62 -22.38
CA ALA A 218 -6.40 7.97 -23.74
C ALA A 218 -5.35 9.08 -23.71
N ARG A 219 -5.52 10.09 -22.85
CA ARG A 219 -4.54 11.17 -22.63
C ARG A 219 -3.21 10.62 -22.10
N MET A 220 -3.26 9.71 -21.14
CA MET A 220 -2.07 9.03 -20.62
C MET A 220 -1.38 8.16 -21.68
N LEU A 221 -2.13 7.45 -22.51
CA LEU A 221 -1.58 6.63 -23.60
C LEU A 221 -0.91 7.50 -24.68
N ALA A 222 -1.49 8.65 -25.01
CA ALA A 222 -0.96 9.58 -26.01
C ALA A 222 0.34 10.27 -25.53
N ASP A 223 0.45 10.57 -24.24
CA ASP A 223 1.65 11.15 -23.64
C ASP A 223 2.04 10.39 -22.36
N PRO A 224 3.06 9.50 -22.42
CA PRO A 224 3.50 8.71 -21.27
C PRO A 224 4.04 9.53 -20.09
N THR A 225 4.27 10.85 -20.24
CA THR A 225 4.68 11.73 -19.15
C THR A 225 3.50 12.25 -18.32
N VAL A 226 2.27 12.10 -18.84
CA VAL A 226 1.06 12.53 -18.15
C VAL A 226 0.79 11.67 -16.91
N ILE A 227 0.62 12.35 -15.78
CA ILE A 227 0.06 11.77 -14.56
C ILE A 227 -1.38 12.26 -14.42
N SER A 228 -2.33 11.35 -14.20
CA SER A 228 -3.74 11.68 -13.99
C SER A 228 -4.20 11.31 -12.58
N PRO A 229 -4.40 12.32 -11.70
CA PRO A 229 -5.03 12.11 -10.40
C PRO A 229 -6.45 11.55 -10.52
N ALA A 230 -7.22 11.99 -11.53
CA ALA A 230 -8.58 11.50 -11.77
C ALA A 230 -8.57 10.00 -12.11
N HIS A 231 -7.74 9.58 -13.06
CA HIS A 231 -7.58 8.17 -13.42
C HIS A 231 -7.11 7.31 -12.24
N ARG A 232 -6.27 7.84 -11.34
CA ARG A 232 -5.76 7.11 -10.18
C ARG A 232 -6.73 7.01 -9.02
N HIS A 233 -7.49 8.07 -8.77
CA HIS A 233 -8.23 8.26 -7.51
C HIS A 233 -9.74 8.25 -7.67
N GLN A 234 -10.28 8.53 -8.87
CA GLN A 234 -11.74 8.64 -9.09
C GLN A 234 -12.32 7.50 -9.92
N THR A 235 -11.49 6.53 -10.33
CA THR A 235 -11.91 5.27 -10.96
C THR A 235 -12.23 4.20 -9.90
N TYR A 236 -13.45 4.18 -9.40
CA TYR A 236 -13.94 3.21 -8.41
C TYR A 236 -14.45 1.94 -9.08
N VAL A 237 -15.28 2.04 -10.11
CA VAL A 237 -15.80 0.88 -10.84
C VAL A 237 -14.77 0.37 -11.85
N ALA A 238 -14.10 1.27 -12.58
CA ALA A 238 -13.12 0.87 -13.60
C ALA A 238 -11.94 0.08 -13.00
N GLN A 239 -11.42 0.49 -11.83
CA GLN A 239 -10.39 -0.29 -11.10
C GLN A 239 -10.90 -1.61 -10.49
N SER A 240 -12.21 -1.89 -10.55
CA SER A 240 -12.81 -3.17 -10.16
C SER A 240 -13.12 -4.08 -11.34
N ARG A 241 -12.98 -3.59 -12.59
CA ARG A 241 -13.10 -4.41 -13.81
C ARG A 241 -11.76 -5.07 -14.11
N TYR A 242 -11.48 -6.20 -13.47
CA TYR A 242 -10.15 -6.80 -13.48
C TYR A 242 -9.71 -7.42 -14.81
N ALA A 243 -10.63 -7.97 -15.60
CA ALA A 243 -10.26 -8.70 -16.81
C ALA A 243 -9.43 -7.86 -17.81
N PRO A 244 -9.86 -6.64 -18.22
CA PRO A 244 -9.09 -5.84 -19.18
C PRO A 244 -7.69 -5.46 -18.67
N MET A 245 -7.56 -5.21 -17.37
CA MET A 245 -6.26 -4.86 -16.81
C MET A 245 -5.34 -6.08 -16.71
N LEU A 246 -5.86 -7.25 -16.34
CA LEU A 246 -5.10 -8.51 -16.30
C LEU A 246 -4.65 -8.96 -17.69
N GLU A 247 -5.48 -8.77 -18.72
CA GLU A 247 -5.11 -9.07 -20.11
C GLU A 247 -3.82 -8.35 -20.51
N ARG A 248 -3.67 -7.07 -20.20
CA ARG A 248 -2.43 -6.31 -20.47
C ARG A 248 -1.20 -6.89 -19.75
N TRP A 249 -1.38 -7.48 -18.57
CA TRP A 249 -0.29 -8.14 -17.84
C TRP A 249 0.02 -9.52 -18.43
N PHE A 250 -0.99 -10.27 -18.85
CA PHE A 250 -0.78 -11.54 -19.54
C PHE A 250 -0.11 -11.35 -20.91
N ASP A 251 -0.45 -10.29 -21.65
CA ASP A 251 0.19 -9.97 -22.92
C ASP A 251 1.68 -9.61 -22.74
N ALA A 252 2.02 -8.94 -21.63
CA ALA A 252 3.38 -8.52 -21.33
C ALA A 252 4.26 -9.61 -20.71
N PHE A 253 3.72 -10.46 -19.83
CA PHE A 253 4.51 -11.42 -19.03
C PHE A 253 4.15 -12.90 -19.31
N GLY A 254 3.07 -13.17 -20.03
CA GLY A 254 2.49 -14.50 -20.13
C GLY A 254 1.73 -14.90 -18.86
N ARG A 255 0.90 -15.94 -18.96
CA ARG A 255 0.09 -16.43 -17.82
C ARG A 255 0.94 -17.08 -16.73
N ASP A 256 2.06 -17.71 -17.09
CA ASP A 256 2.91 -18.44 -16.16
C ASP A 256 3.68 -17.52 -15.19
N GLN A 257 3.90 -16.26 -15.57
CA GLN A 257 4.55 -15.25 -14.72
C GLN A 257 3.56 -14.36 -13.97
N VAL A 258 2.25 -14.53 -14.15
CA VAL A 258 1.22 -13.69 -13.51
C VAL A 258 0.36 -14.54 -12.58
N LEU A 259 0.63 -14.44 -11.28
CA LEU A 259 -0.20 -15.04 -10.23
C LEU A 259 -1.39 -14.13 -9.93
N VAL A 260 -2.60 -14.69 -10.05
CA VAL A 260 -3.84 -14.04 -9.65
C VAL A 260 -4.43 -14.79 -8.46
N THR A 261 -4.72 -14.09 -7.36
CA THR A 261 -5.28 -14.67 -6.14
C THR A 261 -6.33 -13.74 -5.54
N ALA A 262 -7.29 -14.29 -4.79
CA ALA A 262 -8.27 -13.50 -4.07
C ALA A 262 -7.77 -13.14 -2.65
N ALA A 263 -7.99 -11.90 -2.23
CA ALA A 263 -7.65 -11.43 -0.89
C ALA A 263 -8.41 -12.21 0.18
N GLU A 264 -9.64 -12.63 -0.13
CA GLU A 264 -10.51 -13.42 0.72
C GLU A 264 -9.91 -14.78 1.08
N GLU A 265 -9.26 -15.45 0.12
CA GLU A 265 -8.54 -16.71 0.34
C GLU A 265 -7.39 -16.50 1.33
N PHE A 266 -6.61 -15.44 1.10
CA PHE A 266 -5.50 -15.05 1.95
C PHE A 266 -5.92 -14.63 3.37
N TYR A 267 -7.12 -14.04 3.53
CA TYR A 267 -7.65 -13.69 4.85
C TYR A 267 -8.22 -14.91 5.59
N ALA A 268 -8.77 -15.88 4.86
CA ALA A 268 -9.31 -17.10 5.43
C ALA A 268 -8.21 -18.03 5.94
N ASP A 269 -7.09 -18.13 5.21
CA ASP A 269 -5.91 -18.89 5.61
C ASP A 269 -4.62 -18.13 5.28
N PRO A 270 -4.09 -17.34 6.23
CA PRO A 270 -2.89 -16.52 5.99
C PRO A 270 -1.56 -17.29 6.14
N GLN A 271 -1.58 -18.60 6.41
CA GLN A 271 -0.38 -19.44 6.64
C GLN A 271 0.15 -20.12 5.38
#